data_AF-A0A2X0PNC8-F1
#
_entry.id   AF-A0A2X0PNC8-F1
#
_cell.length_a   1.000
_cell.length_b   1.000
_cell.length_c   1.000
_cell.angle_alpha   90.00
_cell.angle_beta   90.00
_cell.angle_gamma   90.00
#
_symmetry.space_group_name_H-M   'P 1'
#
loop_
_entity.id
_entity.type
_entity.pdbx_description
1 polymer ?
#
loop_
_entity_poly.entity_id
_entity_poly.type
_entity_poly.pdbx_seq_one_letter_code
_entity_poly.pdbx_strand_id
1 'polypeptide(L)' 'MKKFKIGKLEASQIILGCMRINEEGKDPVAVIEKSVEQGINFFDHADIYGGGACESIFADALEKSSVK' A
#
# COMPACT_ATOMS: atom_id res chain seq x y z
N MET A 1 -7.73 11.20 -8.96
CA MET A 1 -6.26 11.16 -8.80
C MET A 1 -5.58 11.37 -10.16
N LYS A 2 -4.56 12.23 -10.27
CA LYS A 2 -3.73 12.31 -11.49
C LYS A 2 -2.75 11.13 -11.53
N LYS A 3 -2.43 10.63 -12.72
CA LYS A 3 -1.43 9.56 -12.93
C LYS A 3 -0.26 10.03 -13.79
N PHE A 4 0.89 9.39 -13.62
CA PHE A 4 2.12 9.64 -14.37
C PHE A 4 2.75 8.32 -14.80
N LYS A 5 3.54 8.35 -15.88
CA LYS A 5 4.35 7.20 -16.29
C LYS A 5 5.65 7.16 -15.50
N ILE A 6 5.88 6.05 -14.79
CA ILE A 6 7.16 5.72 -14.14
C ILE A 6 7.69 4.48 -14.85
N GLY A 7 8.63 4.68 -15.78
CA GLY A 7 9.07 3.62 -16.71
C GLY A 7 7.89 3.11 -17.54
N LYS A 8 7.54 1.82 -17.35
CA LYS A 8 6.41 1.17 -18.03
C LYS A 8 5.11 1.19 -17.20
N LEU A 9 5.15 1.67 -15.96
CA LEU A 9 4.00 1.70 -15.05
C LEU A 9 3.23 3.00 -15.19
N GLU A 10 1.91 2.95 -15.04
CA GLU A 10 1.06 4.12 -14.87
C GLU A 10 0.66 4.26 -13.39
N ALA A 11 1.39 5.10 -12.66
CA ALA A 11 1.28 5.25 -11.21
C ALA A 11 0.51 6.52 -10.82
N SER A 12 -0.22 6.48 -9.71
CA SER A 12 -0.83 7.65 -9.08
C SER A 12 0.22 8.70 -8.70
N GLN A 13 -0.16 9.99 -8.76
CA GLN A 13 0.71 11.11 -8.38
C GLN A 13 1.14 11.08 -6.90
N ILE A 14 0.40 10.34 -6.07
CA ILE A 14 0.69 10.08 -4.66
C ILE A 14 0.91 8.57 -4.51
N ILE A 15 1.91 8.22 -3.72
CA ILE A 15 2.33 6.85 -3.42
C ILE A 15 2.06 6.61 -1.93
N LEU A 16 1.52 5.43 -1.57
CA LEU A 16 1.41 5.06 -0.17
C LEU A 16 2.69 4.34 0.27
N GLY A 17 3.44 4.95 1.20
CA GLY A 17 4.57 4.29 1.87
C GLY A 17 4.11 3.32 2.95
N CYS A 18 4.54 2.07 2.88
CA CYS A 18 4.12 1.01 3.79
C CYS A 18 5.10 0.74 4.95
N MET A 19 6.09 1.62 5.18
CA MET A 19 7.10 1.49 6.24
C MET A 19 6.53 1.31 7.66
N ARG A 20 5.32 1.84 7.92
CA ARG A 20 4.65 1.80 9.24
C ARG A 20 3.30 1.09 9.19
N ILE A 21 3.10 0.21 8.22
CA ILE A 21 1.84 -0.55 8.14
C ILE A 21 1.63 -1.47 9.36
N ASN A 22 2.69 -1.76 10.10
CA ASN A 22 2.67 -2.53 11.34
C ASN A 22 2.41 -1.68 12.60
N GLU A 23 2.03 -0.41 12.47
CA GLU A 23 1.75 0.47 13.62
C GLU A 23 0.57 -0.07 14.45
N GLU A 24 0.78 -0.22 15.75
CA GLU A 24 -0.23 -0.76 16.67
C GLU A 24 -1.51 0.08 16.67
N GLY A 25 -2.66 -0.60 16.71
CA GLY A 25 -3.98 0.05 16.72
C GLY A 25 -4.42 0.62 15.36
N LYS A 26 -3.65 0.40 14.29
CA LYS A 26 -4.09 0.69 12.92
C LYS A 26 -4.71 -0.54 12.25
N ASP A 27 -5.56 -0.28 11.27
CA ASP A 27 -6.17 -1.31 10.41
C ASP A 27 -5.58 -1.20 9.00
N PRO A 28 -4.64 -2.09 8.63
CA PRO A 28 -4.05 -2.14 7.30
C PRO A 28 -5.06 -2.34 6.17
N VAL A 29 -6.14 -3.09 6.41
CA VAL A 29 -7.17 -3.36 5.39
C VAL A 29 -7.86 -2.06 5.03
N ALA A 30 -8.36 -1.33 6.03
CA ALA A 30 -9.01 -0.04 5.84
C ALA A 30 -8.09 0.99 5.17
N VAL A 31 -6.78 0.97 5.48
CA VAL A 31 -5.79 1.85 4.84
C VAL A 31 -5.65 1.53 3.35
N ILE A 32 -5.53 0.25 2.97
CA ILE A 32 -5.42 -0.18 1.57
C ILE A 32 -6.68 0.18 0.80
N GLU A 33 -7.85 -0.19 1.33
CA GLU A 33 -9.15 0.08 0.69
C GLU A 33 -9.35 1.58 0.48
N LYS A 34 -9.10 2.40 1.51
CA LYS A 34 -9.27 3.84 1.38
C LYS A 34 -8.28 4.45 0.39
N SER A 35 -7.05 3.95 0.35
CA SER A 35 -6.04 4.42 -0.60
C SER A 35 -6.48 4.17 -2.05
N VAL A 36 -6.97 2.96 -2.33
CA VAL A 36 -7.48 2.59 -3.66
C VAL A 36 -8.74 3.36 -4.02
N GLU A 37 -9.67 3.55 -3.06
CA GLU A 37 -10.88 4.37 -3.24
C GLU A 37 -10.52 5.82 -3.65
N GLN A 38 -9.46 6.39 -3.10
CA GLN A 38 -8.94 7.71 -3.48
C GLN A 38 -8.13 7.71 -4.78
N GLY A 39 -7.94 6.55 -5.40
CA GLY A 39 -7.26 6.37 -6.69
C GLY A 39 -5.75 6.21 -6.59
N ILE A 40 -5.20 5.86 -5.42
CA ILE A 40 -3.81 5.42 -5.28
C ILE A 40 -3.70 3.99 -5.83
N ASN A 41 -2.71 3.75 -6.70
CA ASN A 41 -2.43 2.42 -7.25
C ASN A 41 -0.94 2.04 -7.18
N PHE A 42 -0.15 2.80 -6.41
CA PHE A 42 1.27 2.57 -6.26
C PHE A 42 1.64 2.61 -4.77
N PHE A 43 2.28 1.53 -4.31
CA PHE A 43 2.60 1.24 -2.91
C PHE A 43 4.11 1.01 -2.80
N ASP A 44 4.75 1.63 -1.81
CA ASP A 44 6.19 1.56 -1.59
C ASP A 44 6.52 0.61 -0.44
N HIS A 45 7.46 -0.30 -0.69
CA HIS A 45 7.96 -1.32 0.22
C HIS A 45 9.49 -1.41 0.18
N ALA A 46 10.06 -1.94 1.26
CA ALA A 46 11.44 -2.39 1.33
C ALA A 46 11.53 -3.61 2.25
N ASP A 47 12.45 -4.51 1.95
CA ASP A 47 12.76 -5.72 2.72
C ASP A 47 13.04 -5.41 4.21
N ILE A 48 13.70 -4.30 4.51
CA ILE A 48 14.03 -3.88 5.87
C ILE A 48 12.84 -3.31 6.67
N TYR A 49 11.70 -2.98 6.03
CA TYR A 49 10.56 -2.36 6.73
C TYR A 49 9.94 -3.34 7.74
N GLY A 50 10.02 -2.99 9.02
CA GLY A 50 9.64 -3.89 10.11
C GLY A 50 10.43 -5.20 10.14
N GLY A 51 11.65 -5.23 9.58
CA GLY A 51 12.45 -6.45 9.44
C GLY A 51 11.78 -7.53 8.58
N GLY A 52 11.09 -7.12 7.51
CA GLY A 52 10.33 -8.00 6.61
C GLY A 52 8.85 -8.16 6.98
N ALA A 53 8.45 -7.79 8.20
CA ALA A 53 7.07 -7.96 8.65
C ALA A 53 6.06 -7.12 7.86
N CYS A 54 6.46 -5.94 7.36
CA CYS A 54 5.54 -5.03 6.66
C CYS A 54 5.01 -5.63 5.35
N GLU A 55 5.84 -6.36 4.59
CA GLU A 55 5.39 -7.04 3.37
C GLU A 55 4.39 -8.15 3.67
N SER A 56 4.62 -8.95 4.72
CA SER A 56 3.67 -9.99 5.14
C SER A 56 2.34 -9.41 5.62
N ILE A 57 2.37 -8.32 6.40
CA ILE A 57 1.15 -7.62 6.86
C ILE A 57 0.39 -7.02 5.68
N PHE A 58 1.09 -6.40 4.72
CA PHE A 58 0.44 -5.87 3.51
C PHE A 58 -0.24 -6.98 2.70
N ALA A 59 0.43 -8.12 2.50
CA ALA A 59 -0.13 -9.25 1.75
C ALA A 59 -1.40 -9.81 2.41
N ASP A 60 -1.37 -10.05 3.73
CA ASP A 60 -2.53 -10.52 4.50
C ASP A 60 -3.68 -9.52 4.47
N ALA A 61 -3.37 -8.22 4.59
CA ALA A 61 -4.37 -7.17 4.52
C ALA A 61 -4.99 -7.03 3.12
N LEU A 62 -4.19 -7.16 2.07
CA LEU A 62 -4.67 -7.12 0.69
C LEU A 62 -5.59 -8.31 0.39
N GLU A 63 -5.26 -9.52 0.86
CA GLU A 63 -6.11 -10.72 0.73
C GLU A 63 -7.47 -10.55 1.42
N LYS A 64 -7.48 -9.89 2.58
CA LYS A 64 -8.72 -9.59 3.34
C LYS A 64 -9.50 -8.40 2.80
N SER A 65 -8.90 -7.58 1.95
CA SER A 65 -9.53 -6.39 1.39
C SER A 65 -10.50 -6.73 0.25
N SER A 66 -11.37 -5.78 -0.07
CA SER A 66 -12.21 -5.82 -1.26
C SER A 66 -11.48 -5.44 -2.57
N VAL A 67 -10.21 -5.02 -2.48
CA VAL A 67 -9.39 -4.59 -3.62
C VAL A 67 -8.90 -5.81 -4.41
N LYS A 68 -9.13 -5.82 -5.72
CA LYS A 68 -8.71 -6.89 -6.66
C LYS A 68 -7.89 -6.32 -7.81
#